data_AF-I4FYU0-F1
#
_entry.id   AF-I4FYU0-F1
#
_cell.length_a   1.000
_cell.length_b   1.000
_cell.length_c   1.000
_cell.angle_alpha   90.00
_cell.angle_beta   90.00
_cell.angle_gamma   90.00
#
_symmetry.space_group_name_H-M   'P 1'
#
loop_
_entity.id
_entity.type
_entity.pdbx_description
1 polymer ?
#
loop_
_entity_poly.entity_id
_entity_poly.type
_entity_poly.pdbx_seq_one_letter_code
_entity_poly.pdbx_strand_id
1 'polypeptide(L)'
;MLKYMKKTLTTLQSLIQSPSFFVYLTLLSLLWIAHFLFFQSFGLYEDDWAFTGIAINQTWSRNLETINSALITFWQGRPLHRVFLTILPFFGAKLGGISTLYLIGFFLLTCNACLFYRLLRNITKISYSALIPTLLFCLYPADTTFNYLQHLLGLQPALLFILIAFNLFVNSAKINSQSRLFSYFFATLALLTYESPFLLFFAAPFLKKNTQNRKQIFIHSLILTTILFLYLGLRKIAGESRISQLAPRETLQKFLYQIIAGPIVVSGTFLLRIWQILSNLNVIYLVILLIAIVCFYGIITYLYEEQFKVSYHDFSSHFQIAELIRMLKLGLVMMFLAYPSAILLDVNIIDGRASRVHFPAVIGTTLVMGSLWNLLFLITYSKQFLRPIIKGILSTYLALLLAFSINVQQYYAQSWQYQQNFWRDVLRLSPDLTNNTVILVQSPNLQWGKQINPFDWSVPSVLSSIYEFPKDWQFPPRAYILHSDPQNIEAWKGMIQSNDKMLISNKNHGVRYHYDWEPERLIQPQDVILLVEENKKLIRKPKLTLSDGRTIFFKKNDSRFTFPPFPKTSLFSRLIPSTTMTNDQKSSSAIYLEPQK
;
A
#
# COMPACT_ATOMS: atom_id res chain seq x y z
N MET A 1 -39.81 0.43 -24.15
CA MET A 1 -39.23 -0.26 -22.97
C MET A 1 -38.80 -1.70 -23.26
N LEU A 2 -39.69 -2.59 -23.73
CA LEU A 2 -39.35 -4.00 -24.07
C LEU A 2 -38.21 -4.15 -25.11
N LYS A 3 -38.18 -3.33 -26.16
CA LYS A 3 -37.12 -3.35 -27.20
C LYS A 3 -35.75 -2.93 -26.66
N TYR A 4 -35.74 -2.00 -25.70
CA TYR A 4 -34.52 -1.61 -24.98
C TYR A 4 -34.06 -2.75 -24.08
N MET A 5 -34.95 -3.33 -23.25
CA MET A 5 -34.63 -4.49 -22.41
C MET A 5 -34.09 -5.68 -23.20
N LYS A 6 -34.69 -6.00 -24.37
CA LYS A 6 -34.25 -7.09 -25.23
C LYS A 6 -32.86 -6.84 -25.83
N LYS A 7 -32.55 -5.59 -26.19
CA LYS A 7 -31.22 -5.15 -26.65
C LYS A 7 -30.19 -5.20 -25.51
N THR A 8 -30.55 -4.79 -24.30
CA THR A 8 -29.67 -4.90 -23.13
C THR A 8 -29.40 -6.35 -22.78
N LEU A 9 -30.42 -7.22 -22.82
CA LEU A 9 -30.29 -8.66 -22.51
C LEU A 9 -29.41 -9.39 -23.53
N THR A 10 -29.57 -9.10 -24.83
CA THR A 10 -28.73 -9.68 -25.90
C THR A 10 -27.29 -9.17 -25.83
N THR A 11 -27.09 -7.89 -25.49
CA THR A 11 -25.74 -7.34 -25.26
C THR A 11 -25.10 -8.00 -24.04
N LEU A 12 -25.84 -8.19 -22.94
CA LEU A 12 -25.37 -8.87 -21.74
C LEU A 12 -25.01 -10.34 -22.02
N GLN A 13 -25.86 -11.06 -22.75
CA GLN A 13 -25.60 -12.44 -23.18
C GLN A 13 -24.34 -12.52 -24.06
N SER A 14 -24.18 -11.63 -25.04
CA SER A 14 -22.98 -11.58 -25.87
C SER A 14 -21.71 -11.25 -25.09
N LEU A 15 -21.85 -10.44 -24.01
CA LEU A 15 -20.75 -10.08 -23.14
C LEU A 15 -20.34 -11.25 -22.24
N ILE A 16 -21.31 -11.94 -21.64
CA ILE A 16 -21.11 -13.14 -20.81
C ILE A 16 -20.51 -14.30 -21.62
N GLN A 17 -20.87 -14.41 -22.89
CA GLN A 17 -20.32 -15.41 -23.81
C GLN A 17 -18.90 -15.07 -24.31
N SER A 18 -18.39 -13.86 -24.05
CA SER A 18 -17.05 -13.48 -24.48
C SER A 18 -15.98 -14.12 -23.58
N PRO A 19 -14.91 -14.73 -24.14
CA PRO A 19 -13.79 -15.24 -23.34
C PRO A 19 -13.15 -14.19 -22.42
N SER A 20 -13.22 -12.91 -22.83
CA SER A 20 -12.74 -11.77 -22.04
C SER A 20 -13.49 -11.58 -20.73
N PHE A 21 -14.79 -11.90 -20.68
CA PHE A 21 -15.58 -11.78 -19.45
C PHE A 21 -15.04 -12.69 -18.34
N PHE A 22 -14.76 -13.95 -18.64
CA PHE A 22 -14.18 -14.89 -17.69
C PHE A 22 -12.79 -14.48 -17.22
N VAL A 23 -11.99 -13.85 -18.09
CA VAL A 23 -10.70 -13.27 -17.68
C VAL A 23 -10.92 -12.16 -16.67
N TYR A 24 -11.79 -11.17 -16.95
CA TYR A 24 -12.04 -10.08 -15.99
C TYR A 24 -12.62 -10.59 -14.67
N LEU A 25 -13.51 -11.58 -14.69
CA LEU A 25 -14.03 -12.22 -13.48
C LEU A 25 -12.92 -12.93 -12.70
N THR A 26 -12.00 -13.60 -13.39
CA THR A 26 -10.81 -14.23 -12.77
C THR A 26 -9.92 -13.19 -12.12
N LEU A 27 -9.64 -12.06 -12.78
CA LEU A 27 -8.81 -10.99 -12.21
C LEU A 27 -9.46 -10.37 -10.97
N LEU A 28 -10.76 -10.09 -11.03
CA LEU A 28 -11.53 -9.58 -9.90
C LEU A 28 -11.49 -10.55 -8.72
N SER A 29 -11.77 -11.83 -8.96
CA SER A 29 -11.77 -12.86 -7.92
C SER A 29 -10.37 -13.07 -7.34
N LEU A 30 -9.34 -13.08 -8.19
CA LEU A 30 -7.95 -13.26 -7.78
C LEU A 30 -7.48 -12.11 -6.89
N LEU A 31 -7.77 -10.86 -7.25
CA LEU A 31 -7.41 -9.70 -6.42
C LEU A 31 -8.15 -9.71 -5.08
N TRP A 32 -9.43 -10.11 -5.08
CA TRP A 32 -10.19 -10.27 -3.84
C TRP A 32 -9.54 -11.29 -2.92
N ILE A 33 -9.20 -12.46 -3.44
CA ILE A 33 -8.56 -13.53 -2.67
C ILE A 33 -7.14 -13.13 -2.23
N ALA A 34 -6.35 -12.54 -3.13
CA ALA A 34 -4.96 -12.21 -2.89
C ALA A 34 -4.77 -11.06 -1.89
N HIS A 35 -5.68 -10.08 -1.86
CA HIS A 35 -5.47 -8.83 -1.11
C HIS A 35 -6.63 -8.41 -0.22
N PHE A 36 -7.83 -8.99 -0.31
CA PHE A 36 -9.02 -8.46 0.40
C PHE A 36 -9.85 -9.51 1.15
N LEU A 37 -9.40 -10.76 1.31
CA LEU A 37 -10.12 -11.77 2.10
C LEU A 37 -10.39 -11.30 3.52
N PHE A 38 -9.38 -10.68 4.14
CA PHE A 38 -9.44 -10.23 5.52
C PHE A 38 -9.74 -8.73 5.63
N PHE A 39 -10.41 -8.11 4.65
CA PHE A 39 -10.65 -6.66 4.65
C PHE A 39 -11.39 -6.16 5.91
N GLN A 40 -12.26 -6.99 6.48
CA GLN A 40 -12.94 -6.71 7.75
C GLN A 40 -12.03 -6.83 8.98
N SER A 41 -10.80 -7.27 8.84
CA SER A 41 -9.79 -7.32 9.90
C SER A 41 -8.70 -6.27 9.70
N PHE A 42 -8.74 -5.47 8.63
CA PHE A 42 -7.80 -4.38 8.43
C PHE A 42 -8.30 -3.07 9.04
N GLY A 43 -7.38 -2.20 9.49
CA GLY A 43 -7.71 -0.89 10.04
C GLY A 43 -6.85 0.24 9.49
N LEU A 44 -6.47 1.19 10.34
CA LEU A 44 -5.58 2.29 9.96
C LEU A 44 -4.17 1.99 10.48
N TYR A 45 -3.15 2.21 9.65
CA TYR A 45 -1.75 2.00 10.01
C TYR A 45 -0.92 3.24 9.68
N GLU A 46 0.14 3.48 10.44
CA GLU A 46 1.14 4.52 10.12
C GLU A 46 0.49 5.85 9.67
N ASP A 47 0.77 6.32 8.45
CA ASP A 47 0.26 7.61 7.95
C ASP A 47 -1.27 7.64 7.78
N ASP A 48 -1.96 6.49 7.74
CA ASP A 48 -3.43 6.44 7.66
C ASP A 48 -4.05 7.20 8.83
N TRP A 49 -3.51 7.09 10.04
CA TRP A 49 -4.04 7.84 11.19
C TRP A 49 -3.92 9.35 11.01
N ALA A 50 -2.77 9.82 10.51
CA ALA A 50 -2.49 11.24 10.37
C ALA A 50 -3.17 11.88 9.15
N PHE A 51 -3.58 11.09 8.15
CA PHE A 51 -4.17 11.62 6.92
C PHE A 51 -5.61 11.13 6.71
N THR A 52 -5.80 9.82 6.60
CA THR A 52 -7.12 9.21 6.42
C THR A 52 -8.01 9.44 7.64
N GLY A 53 -7.48 9.21 8.86
CA GLY A 53 -8.22 9.42 10.11
C GLY A 53 -8.68 10.87 10.29
N ILE A 54 -7.79 11.82 10.02
CA ILE A 54 -8.12 13.25 10.05
C ILE A 54 -9.21 13.59 9.03
N ALA A 55 -9.08 13.13 7.78
CA ALA A 55 -10.05 13.43 6.73
C ALA A 55 -11.46 12.88 7.04
N ILE A 56 -11.54 11.73 7.72
CA ILE A 56 -12.81 11.12 8.14
C ILE A 56 -13.55 11.97 9.18
N ASN A 57 -12.81 12.54 10.14
CA ASN A 57 -13.40 13.24 11.28
C ASN A 57 -13.66 14.74 11.02
N GLN A 58 -13.00 15.32 10.02
CA GLN A 58 -13.17 16.72 9.67
C GLN A 58 -14.50 17.00 8.97
N THR A 59 -14.98 18.24 9.07
CA THR A 59 -16.09 18.73 8.25
C THR A 59 -15.67 18.86 6.79
N TRP A 60 -16.65 18.88 5.87
CA TRP A 60 -16.36 19.07 4.45
C TRP A 60 -15.65 20.40 4.17
N SER A 61 -16.02 21.48 4.86
CA SER A 61 -15.37 22.78 4.73
C SER A 61 -13.89 22.72 5.07
N ARG A 62 -13.52 22.05 6.17
CA ARG A 62 -12.11 21.91 6.58
C ARG A 62 -11.32 20.98 5.64
N ASN A 63 -11.97 19.97 5.10
CA ASN A 63 -11.39 19.13 4.05
C ASN A 63 -11.17 19.90 2.74
N LEU A 64 -12.07 20.82 2.36
CA LEU A 64 -11.86 21.72 1.23
C LEU A 64 -10.68 22.66 1.43
N GLU A 65 -10.52 23.22 2.64
CA GLU A 65 -9.33 24.01 2.99
C GLU A 65 -8.05 23.18 2.87
N THR A 66 -8.07 21.93 3.33
CA THR A 66 -6.95 20.99 3.19
C THR A 66 -6.61 20.71 1.72
N ILE A 67 -7.61 20.53 0.87
CA ILE A 67 -7.45 20.33 -0.58
C ILE A 67 -6.86 21.58 -1.24
N ASN A 68 -7.42 22.75 -0.96
CA ASN A 68 -6.96 24.02 -1.52
C ASN A 68 -5.51 24.30 -1.08
N SER A 69 -5.21 24.10 0.20
CA SER A 69 -3.86 24.21 0.74
C SER A 69 -2.91 23.26 0.02
N ALA A 70 -3.31 22.00 -0.21
CA ALA A 70 -2.46 21.02 -0.89
C ALA A 70 -2.16 21.38 -2.35
N LEU A 71 -3.14 21.96 -3.06
CA LEU A 71 -2.99 22.42 -4.43
C LEU A 71 -2.08 23.66 -4.52
N ILE A 72 -2.24 24.62 -3.60
CA ILE A 72 -1.47 25.87 -3.58
C ILE A 72 -0.03 25.64 -3.12
N THR A 73 0.15 24.90 -2.02
CA THR A 73 1.48 24.61 -1.44
C THR A 73 2.18 23.44 -2.12
N PHE A 74 1.54 22.83 -3.12
CA PHE A 74 2.07 21.71 -3.87
C PHE A 74 2.56 20.58 -2.95
N TRP A 75 1.68 20.15 -2.03
CA TRP A 75 2.01 19.33 -0.86
C TRP A 75 2.95 18.16 -1.19
N GLN A 76 4.19 18.22 -0.68
CA GLN A 76 5.25 17.21 -0.89
C GLN A 76 5.54 16.87 -2.37
N GLY A 77 5.27 17.79 -3.29
CA GLY A 77 5.35 17.52 -4.72
C GLY A 77 4.16 16.72 -5.30
N ARG A 78 3.16 16.35 -4.49
CA ARG A 78 2.11 15.41 -4.88
C ARG A 78 0.73 15.95 -4.47
N PRO A 79 0.29 17.08 -5.05
CA PRO A 79 -0.97 17.70 -4.63
C PRO A 79 -2.17 16.76 -4.80
N LEU A 80 -2.25 16.00 -5.90
CA LEU A 80 -3.38 15.10 -6.15
C LEU A 80 -3.40 13.91 -5.19
N HIS A 81 -2.24 13.45 -4.71
CA HIS A 81 -2.17 12.44 -3.67
C HIS A 81 -2.93 12.88 -2.43
N ARG A 82 -2.67 14.11 -1.97
CA ARG A 82 -3.36 14.68 -0.82
C ARG A 82 -4.85 14.86 -1.06
N VAL A 83 -5.24 15.24 -2.29
CA VAL A 83 -6.65 15.34 -2.69
C VAL A 83 -7.35 13.99 -2.54
N PHE A 84 -6.79 12.91 -3.09
CA PHE A 84 -7.39 11.58 -2.97
C PHE A 84 -7.44 11.08 -1.52
N LEU A 85 -6.37 11.30 -0.74
CA LEU A 85 -6.33 10.98 0.69
C LEU A 85 -7.25 11.85 1.56
N THR A 86 -7.93 12.84 0.99
CA THR A 86 -8.92 13.66 1.68
C THR A 86 -10.33 13.29 1.24
N ILE A 87 -10.58 13.31 -0.08
CA ILE A 87 -11.91 13.08 -0.66
C ILE A 87 -12.37 11.63 -0.44
N LEU A 88 -11.53 10.64 -0.78
CA LEU A 88 -11.95 9.24 -0.73
C LEU A 88 -12.21 8.77 0.70
N PRO A 89 -11.35 9.07 1.70
CA PRO A 89 -11.64 8.79 3.10
C PRO A 89 -12.91 9.46 3.61
N PHE A 90 -13.10 10.76 3.35
CA PHE A 90 -14.25 11.52 3.86
C PHE A 90 -15.58 10.93 3.38
N PHE A 91 -15.74 10.72 2.08
CA PHE A 91 -16.98 10.17 1.53
C PHE A 91 -17.11 8.68 1.77
N GLY A 92 -16.03 7.91 1.61
CA GLY A 92 -16.07 6.46 1.77
C GLY A 92 -16.40 6.04 3.21
N ALA A 93 -15.86 6.72 4.22
CA ALA A 93 -16.18 6.42 5.61
C ALA A 93 -17.64 6.75 5.98
N LYS A 94 -18.25 7.76 5.36
CA LYS A 94 -19.67 8.07 5.56
C LYS A 94 -20.60 7.01 4.96
N LEU A 95 -20.17 6.29 3.92
CA LEU A 95 -20.97 5.25 3.27
C LEU A 95 -20.95 3.91 4.02
N GLY A 96 -19.83 3.57 4.68
CA GLY A 96 -19.74 2.31 5.43
C GLY A 96 -18.45 2.14 6.24
N GLY A 97 -17.90 3.24 6.73
CA GLY A 97 -16.68 3.27 7.54
C GLY A 97 -15.43 2.82 6.79
N ILE A 98 -14.45 2.32 7.56
CA ILE A 98 -13.15 1.88 7.03
C ILE A 98 -13.30 0.73 6.03
N SER A 99 -14.27 -0.16 6.22
CA SER A 99 -14.52 -1.30 5.31
C SER A 99 -14.79 -0.83 3.88
N THR A 100 -15.58 0.23 3.70
CA THR A 100 -15.85 0.81 2.38
C THR A 100 -14.60 1.40 1.73
N LEU A 101 -13.66 1.92 2.50
CA LEU A 101 -12.38 2.43 1.96
C LEU A 101 -11.55 1.30 1.33
N TYR A 102 -11.52 0.13 1.97
CA TYR A 102 -10.90 -1.06 1.39
C TYR A 102 -11.62 -1.53 0.13
N LEU A 103 -12.96 -1.47 0.09
CA LEU A 103 -13.72 -1.79 -1.13
C LEU A 103 -13.40 -0.82 -2.28
N ILE A 104 -13.29 0.49 -2.00
CA ILE A 104 -12.85 1.48 -2.99
C ILE A 104 -11.45 1.11 -3.51
N GLY A 105 -10.51 0.79 -2.62
CA GLY A 105 -9.18 0.33 -2.98
C GLY A 105 -9.19 -0.94 -3.85
N PHE A 106 -10.05 -1.91 -3.51
CA PHE A 106 -10.26 -3.12 -4.30
C PHE A 106 -10.73 -2.81 -5.73
N PHE A 107 -11.71 -1.91 -5.89
CA PHE A 107 -12.17 -1.50 -7.21
C PHE A 107 -11.08 -0.76 -8.00
N LEU A 108 -10.30 0.11 -7.36
CA LEU A 108 -9.17 0.78 -8.00
C LEU A 108 -8.13 -0.23 -8.51
N LEU A 109 -7.74 -1.20 -7.68
CA LEU A 109 -6.78 -2.24 -8.06
C LEU A 109 -7.31 -3.14 -9.17
N THR A 110 -8.61 -3.47 -9.13
CA THR A 110 -9.29 -4.24 -10.18
C THR A 110 -9.30 -3.48 -11.51
N CYS A 111 -9.60 -2.18 -11.48
CA CYS A 111 -9.50 -1.33 -12.66
C CYS A 111 -8.07 -1.32 -13.24
N ASN A 112 -7.05 -1.25 -12.39
CA ASN A 112 -5.65 -1.33 -12.83
C ASN A 112 -5.35 -2.66 -13.53
N ALA A 113 -5.71 -3.80 -12.93
CA ALA A 113 -5.49 -5.12 -13.54
C ALA A 113 -6.24 -5.28 -14.88
N CYS A 114 -7.51 -4.84 -14.94
CA CYS A 114 -8.31 -4.89 -16.16
C CYS A 114 -7.73 -4.00 -17.28
N LEU A 115 -7.29 -2.79 -16.95
CA LEU A 115 -6.64 -1.89 -17.91
C LEU A 115 -5.28 -2.41 -18.37
N PHE A 116 -4.53 -3.08 -17.50
CA PHE A 116 -3.27 -3.71 -17.85
C PHE A 116 -3.49 -4.90 -18.80
N TYR A 117 -4.43 -5.80 -18.50
CA TYR A 117 -4.82 -6.87 -19.43
C TYR A 117 -5.24 -6.31 -20.79
N ARG A 118 -6.14 -5.31 -20.79
CA ARG A 118 -6.61 -4.65 -22.00
C ARG A 118 -5.47 -4.00 -22.78
N LEU A 119 -4.51 -3.36 -22.09
CA LEU A 119 -3.34 -2.78 -22.73
C LEU A 119 -2.54 -3.86 -23.46
N LEU A 120 -2.22 -4.95 -22.77
CA LEU A 120 -1.46 -6.07 -23.36
C LEU A 120 -2.19 -6.65 -24.59
N ARG A 121 -3.50 -6.86 -24.49
CA ARG A 121 -4.36 -7.30 -25.59
C ARG A 121 -4.34 -6.36 -26.80
N ASN A 122 -4.17 -5.06 -26.59
CA ASN A 122 -4.16 -4.06 -27.65
C ASN A 122 -2.79 -3.87 -28.31
N ILE A 123 -1.70 -4.26 -27.64
CA ILE A 123 -0.34 -4.05 -28.13
C ILE A 123 0.25 -5.28 -28.81
N THR A 124 -0.39 -6.44 -28.70
CA THR A 124 0.05 -7.70 -29.31
C THR A 124 -1.03 -8.35 -30.16
N LYS A 125 -0.63 -9.10 -31.18
CA LYS A 125 -1.53 -9.96 -31.97
C LYS A 125 -1.75 -11.32 -31.30
N ILE A 126 -0.88 -11.70 -30.37
CA ILE A 126 -0.86 -13.03 -29.76
C ILE A 126 -1.70 -13.01 -28.50
N SER A 127 -2.95 -13.43 -28.64
CA SER A 127 -4.01 -13.30 -27.65
C SER A 127 -3.64 -13.78 -26.24
N TYR A 128 -3.02 -14.96 -26.14
CA TYR A 128 -2.68 -15.60 -24.87
C TYR A 128 -1.60 -14.84 -24.07
N SER A 129 -0.77 -14.04 -24.74
CA SER A 129 0.41 -13.44 -24.13
C SER A 129 0.10 -12.41 -23.04
N ALA A 130 -1.15 -11.93 -22.98
CA ALA A 130 -1.63 -10.97 -21.98
C ALA A 130 -1.96 -11.61 -20.61
N LEU A 131 -2.43 -12.86 -20.59
CA LEU A 131 -3.04 -13.44 -19.38
C LEU A 131 -2.01 -13.67 -18.26
N ILE A 132 -0.92 -14.40 -18.53
CA ILE A 132 0.09 -14.73 -17.51
C ILE A 132 0.71 -13.45 -16.89
N PRO A 133 1.19 -12.45 -17.66
CA PRO A 133 1.65 -11.19 -17.08
C PRO A 133 0.60 -10.51 -16.18
N THR A 134 -0.68 -10.54 -16.55
CA THR A 134 -1.73 -9.92 -15.72
C THR A 134 -2.01 -10.72 -14.44
N LEU A 135 -1.95 -12.06 -14.48
CA LEU A 135 -2.03 -12.87 -13.26
C LEU A 135 -0.88 -12.55 -12.31
N LEU A 136 0.34 -12.40 -12.84
CA LEU A 136 1.51 -11.98 -12.06
C LEU A 136 1.40 -10.54 -11.54
N PHE A 137 0.76 -9.65 -12.29
CA PHE A 137 0.43 -8.29 -11.82
C PHE A 137 -0.51 -8.33 -10.62
N CYS A 138 -1.50 -9.21 -10.62
CA CYS A 138 -2.40 -9.39 -9.48
C CYS A 138 -1.68 -10.01 -8.27
N LEU A 139 -0.64 -10.80 -8.49
CA LEU A 139 0.14 -11.53 -7.48
C LEU A 139 1.53 -10.93 -7.27
N TYR A 140 1.67 -9.62 -7.49
CA TYR A 140 2.98 -8.99 -7.51
C TYR A 140 3.69 -9.10 -6.15
N PRO A 141 4.83 -9.80 -6.05
CA PRO A 141 5.41 -10.20 -4.77
C PRO A 141 6.36 -9.16 -4.13
N ALA A 142 6.74 -8.12 -4.87
CA ALA A 142 7.74 -7.16 -4.43
C ALA A 142 7.17 -5.99 -3.63
N ASP A 143 5.84 -5.79 -3.69
CA ASP A 143 5.15 -4.76 -2.94
C ASP A 143 4.15 -5.41 -1.99
N THR A 144 4.36 -5.28 -0.69
CA THR A 144 3.49 -5.87 0.34
C THR A 144 2.45 -4.86 0.86
N THR A 145 2.36 -3.68 0.26
CA THR A 145 1.53 -2.56 0.78
C THR A 145 0.12 -2.48 0.19
N PHE A 146 -0.36 -3.53 -0.49
CA PHE A 146 -1.74 -3.58 -1.03
C PHE A 146 -2.83 -3.49 0.06
N ASN A 147 -2.50 -3.76 1.33
CA ASN A 147 -3.42 -3.66 2.47
C ASN A 147 -3.33 -2.34 3.25
N TYR A 148 -2.53 -1.40 2.77
CA TYR A 148 -2.31 -0.10 3.37
C TYR A 148 -3.18 0.97 2.67
N LEU A 149 -4.02 1.71 3.39
CA LEU A 149 -5.00 2.61 2.76
C LEU A 149 -4.34 3.78 2.04
N GLN A 150 -3.25 4.33 2.59
CA GLN A 150 -2.49 5.36 1.91
C GLN A 150 -1.96 4.87 0.56
N HIS A 151 -1.57 3.59 0.46
CA HIS A 151 -1.19 2.99 -0.81
C HIS A 151 -2.40 2.86 -1.75
N LEU A 152 -3.49 2.25 -1.28
CA LEU A 152 -4.69 1.99 -2.09
C LEU A 152 -5.37 3.27 -2.60
N LEU A 153 -5.49 4.29 -1.75
CA LEU A 153 -6.21 5.52 -2.07
C LEU A 153 -5.30 6.63 -2.57
N GLY A 154 -3.99 6.57 -2.28
CA GLY A 154 -3.03 7.61 -2.64
C GLY A 154 -2.10 7.22 -3.80
N LEU A 155 -1.58 5.98 -3.83
CA LEU A 155 -0.58 5.54 -4.83
C LEU A 155 -1.23 4.86 -6.04
N GLN A 156 -2.19 3.95 -5.82
CA GLN A 156 -2.87 3.22 -6.90
C GLN A 156 -3.57 4.12 -7.95
N PRO A 157 -4.13 5.30 -7.61
CA PRO A 157 -4.63 6.22 -8.62
C PRO A 157 -3.57 6.69 -9.63
N ALA A 158 -2.29 6.82 -9.23
CA ALA A 158 -1.22 7.16 -10.18
C ALA A 158 -1.00 6.04 -11.21
N LEU A 159 -1.09 4.78 -10.77
CA LEU A 159 -1.02 3.61 -11.66
C LEU A 159 -2.27 3.51 -12.55
N LEU A 160 -3.45 3.88 -12.03
CA LEU A 160 -4.66 3.99 -12.84
C LEU A 160 -4.47 4.99 -13.98
N PHE A 161 -3.98 6.19 -13.65
CA PHE A 161 -3.74 7.23 -14.64
C PHE A 161 -2.69 6.85 -15.68
N ILE A 162 -1.59 6.20 -15.29
CA ILE A 162 -0.58 5.77 -16.26
C ILE A 162 -1.11 4.68 -17.19
N LEU A 163 -1.93 3.75 -16.68
CA LEU A 163 -2.54 2.70 -17.49
C LEU A 163 -3.60 3.25 -18.44
N ILE A 164 -4.38 4.25 -18.01
CA ILE A 164 -5.29 5.01 -18.89
C ILE A 164 -4.48 5.72 -19.97
N ALA A 165 -3.39 6.41 -19.59
CA ALA A 165 -2.52 7.10 -20.53
C ALA A 165 -1.97 6.15 -21.60
N PHE A 166 -1.46 4.97 -21.21
CA PHE A 166 -0.99 3.96 -22.16
C PHE A 166 -2.10 3.47 -23.09
N ASN A 167 -3.29 3.16 -22.57
CA ASN A 167 -4.41 2.70 -23.39
C ASN A 167 -4.86 3.78 -24.41
N LEU A 168 -4.91 5.05 -24.00
CA LEU A 168 -5.24 6.17 -24.89
C LEU A 168 -4.16 6.42 -25.94
N PHE A 169 -2.88 6.30 -25.55
CA PHE A 169 -1.75 6.48 -26.43
C PHE A 169 -1.73 5.41 -27.53
N VAL A 170 -1.91 4.14 -27.16
CA VAL A 170 -1.88 3.00 -28.08
C VAL A 170 -3.03 3.03 -29.10
N ASN A 171 -4.16 3.64 -28.74
CA ASN A 171 -5.32 3.77 -29.61
C ASN A 171 -5.34 5.09 -30.41
N SER A 172 -4.34 5.95 -30.25
CA SER A 172 -4.22 7.19 -31.02
C SER A 172 -3.66 6.92 -32.43
N ALA A 173 -4.44 7.20 -33.47
CA ALA A 173 -4.01 7.03 -34.86
C ALA A 173 -3.08 8.16 -35.36
N LYS A 174 -3.21 9.37 -34.79
CA LYS A 174 -2.44 10.57 -35.17
C LYS A 174 -1.92 11.29 -33.92
N ILE A 175 -0.79 11.99 -34.07
CA ILE A 175 -0.15 12.80 -33.00
C ILE A 175 -1.14 13.83 -32.43
N ASN A 176 -1.93 14.48 -33.30
CA ASN A 176 -2.86 15.54 -32.89
C ASN A 176 -4.26 15.03 -32.53
N SER A 177 -4.43 13.72 -32.35
CA SER A 177 -5.73 13.19 -31.92
C SER A 177 -6.01 13.57 -30.46
N GLN A 178 -7.29 13.79 -30.14
CA GLN A 178 -7.74 14.05 -28.78
C GLN A 178 -7.26 12.96 -27.80
N SER A 179 -7.29 11.68 -28.22
CA SER A 179 -6.77 10.56 -27.42
C SER A 179 -5.29 10.72 -27.05
N ARG A 180 -4.46 11.25 -27.96
CA ARG A 180 -3.04 11.51 -27.69
C ARG A 180 -2.86 12.65 -26.70
N LEU A 181 -3.63 13.73 -26.84
CA LEU A 181 -3.63 14.84 -25.87
C LEU A 181 -4.04 14.36 -24.47
N PHE A 182 -5.15 13.62 -24.37
CA PHE A 182 -5.62 13.06 -23.11
C PHE A 182 -4.61 12.07 -22.52
N SER A 183 -3.84 11.34 -23.33
CA SER A 183 -2.77 10.47 -22.80
C SER A 183 -1.70 11.25 -22.04
N TYR A 184 -1.27 12.42 -22.54
CA TYR A 184 -0.34 13.28 -21.82
C TYR A 184 -0.98 13.92 -20.58
N PHE A 185 -2.25 14.32 -20.67
CA PHE A 185 -3.00 14.80 -19.51
C PHE A 185 -3.02 13.77 -18.38
N PHE A 186 -3.38 12.52 -18.66
CA PHE A 186 -3.38 11.44 -17.66
C PHE A 186 -1.97 11.11 -17.16
N ALA A 187 -0.94 11.14 -18.02
CA ALA A 187 0.44 11.00 -17.56
C ALA A 187 0.83 12.11 -16.57
N THR A 188 0.43 13.36 -16.83
CA THR A 188 0.63 14.48 -15.89
C THR A 188 -0.14 14.28 -14.59
N LEU A 189 -1.38 13.78 -14.63
CA LEU A 189 -2.14 13.45 -13.42
C LEU A 189 -1.45 12.35 -12.60
N ALA A 190 -0.84 11.35 -13.26
CA ALA A 190 -0.02 10.35 -12.58
C ALA A 190 1.14 11.03 -11.85
N LEU A 191 1.90 11.91 -12.52
CA LEU A 191 3.03 12.65 -11.95
C LEU A 191 2.62 13.51 -10.74
N LEU A 192 1.47 14.19 -10.81
CA LEU A 192 0.93 15.01 -9.71
C LEU A 192 0.39 14.18 -8.52
N THR A 193 0.22 12.87 -8.72
CA THR A 193 -0.25 11.93 -7.69
C THR A 193 0.92 11.16 -7.08
N TYR A 194 1.76 10.53 -7.90
CA TYR A 194 2.95 9.82 -7.48
C TYR A 194 3.93 9.77 -8.66
N GLU A 195 5.15 10.23 -8.48
CA GLU A 195 6.07 10.51 -9.59
C GLU A 195 6.56 9.24 -10.27
N SER A 196 6.68 8.12 -9.54
CA SER A 196 7.41 6.97 -10.06
C SER A 196 6.78 6.27 -11.26
N PRO A 197 5.46 6.08 -11.35
CA PRO A 197 4.83 5.54 -12.55
C PRO A 197 4.97 6.43 -13.79
N PHE A 198 5.16 7.76 -13.64
CA PHE A 198 5.21 8.69 -14.79
C PHE A 198 6.31 8.33 -15.79
N LEU A 199 7.49 7.94 -15.29
CA LEU A 199 8.66 7.65 -16.13
C LEU A 199 8.45 6.43 -17.03
N LEU A 200 7.55 5.52 -16.67
CA LEU A 200 7.18 4.38 -17.53
C LEU A 200 6.63 4.86 -18.87
N PHE A 201 6.00 6.04 -18.91
CA PHE A 201 5.36 6.54 -20.12
C PHE A 201 6.35 6.87 -21.24
N PHE A 202 7.64 7.05 -20.94
CA PHE A 202 8.69 7.13 -21.96
C PHE A 202 8.76 5.88 -22.85
N ALA A 203 8.29 4.73 -22.35
CA ALA A 203 8.21 3.49 -23.13
C ALA A 203 7.00 3.44 -24.08
N ALA A 204 6.04 4.39 -23.99
CA ALA A 204 4.81 4.38 -24.76
C ALA A 204 5.00 4.26 -26.29
N PRO A 205 5.96 4.95 -26.94
CA PRO A 205 6.20 4.83 -28.37
C PRO A 205 6.60 3.42 -28.84
N PHE A 206 7.14 2.60 -27.93
CA PHE A 206 7.60 1.24 -28.23
C PHE A 206 6.53 0.17 -28.00
N LEU A 207 5.34 0.55 -27.52
CA LEU A 207 4.23 -0.36 -27.22
C LEU A 207 3.74 -1.11 -28.46
N LYS A 208 3.57 -0.42 -29.60
CA LYS A 208 3.15 -1.04 -30.87
C LYS A 208 4.28 -1.03 -31.90
N LYS A 209 4.55 -2.20 -32.47
CA LYS A 209 5.59 -2.41 -33.49
C LYS A 209 5.42 -1.45 -34.68
N ASN A 210 6.50 -0.75 -35.04
CA ASN A 210 6.63 0.08 -36.25
C ASN A 210 5.54 1.16 -36.45
N THR A 211 4.91 1.62 -35.37
CA THR A 211 3.87 2.65 -35.47
C THR A 211 4.40 4.07 -35.36
N GLN A 212 5.62 4.26 -34.84
CA GLN A 212 6.18 5.58 -34.59
C GLN A 212 7.53 5.76 -35.28
N ASN A 213 7.74 6.91 -35.94
CA ASN A 213 9.02 7.28 -36.52
C ASN A 213 9.97 7.91 -35.47
N ARG A 214 11.26 8.02 -35.79
CA ARG A 214 12.26 8.61 -34.87
C ARG A 214 11.88 10.03 -34.41
N LYS A 215 11.30 10.84 -35.30
CA LYS A 215 10.81 12.19 -34.98
C LYS A 215 9.70 12.17 -33.92
N GLN A 216 8.75 11.24 -34.02
CA GLN A 216 7.66 11.07 -33.06
C GLN A 216 8.15 10.61 -31.70
N ILE A 217 9.12 9.69 -31.68
CA ILE A 217 9.77 9.25 -30.43
C ILE A 217 10.46 10.45 -29.77
N PHE A 218 11.23 11.22 -30.54
CA PHE A 218 11.90 12.42 -30.04
C PHE A 218 10.91 13.46 -29.50
N ILE A 219 9.84 13.78 -30.24
CA ILE A 219 8.79 14.72 -29.80
C ILE A 219 8.12 14.22 -28.52
N HIS A 220 7.82 12.93 -28.42
CA HIS A 220 7.23 12.35 -27.22
C HIS A 220 8.17 12.51 -26.01
N SER A 221 9.45 12.14 -26.16
CA SER A 221 10.44 12.31 -25.09
C SER A 221 10.60 13.78 -24.71
N LEU A 222 10.61 14.70 -25.67
CA LEU A 222 10.68 16.14 -25.41
C LEU A 222 9.47 16.63 -24.61
N ILE A 223 8.25 16.20 -24.96
CA ILE A 223 7.02 16.56 -24.22
C ILE A 223 7.10 16.06 -22.77
N LEU A 224 7.50 14.80 -22.55
CA LEU A 224 7.58 14.25 -21.18
C LEU A 224 8.66 14.92 -20.35
N THR A 225 9.82 15.19 -20.96
CA THR A 225 10.90 15.94 -20.31
C THR A 225 10.44 17.35 -19.95
N THR A 226 9.73 18.05 -20.84
CA THR A 226 9.15 19.36 -20.53
C THR A 226 8.14 19.29 -19.39
N ILE A 227 7.23 18.32 -19.38
CA ILE A 227 6.27 18.12 -18.28
C ILE A 227 7.01 17.89 -16.95
N LEU A 228 8.05 17.05 -16.96
CA LEU A 228 8.86 16.76 -15.78
C LEU A 228 9.59 18.01 -15.26
N PHE A 229 10.21 18.81 -16.15
CA PHE A 229 10.88 20.04 -15.75
C PHE A 229 9.92 21.10 -15.23
N LEU A 230 8.75 21.27 -15.85
CA LEU A 230 7.71 22.16 -15.34
C LEU A 230 7.25 21.74 -13.95
N TYR A 231 7.02 20.44 -13.76
CA TYR A 231 6.68 19.87 -12.46
C TYR A 231 7.76 20.12 -11.39
N LEU A 232 9.04 19.88 -11.71
CA LEU A 232 10.16 20.16 -10.80
C LEU A 232 10.32 21.65 -10.50
N GLY A 233 10.08 22.51 -11.50
CA GLY A 233 10.06 23.97 -11.33
C GLY A 233 8.96 24.41 -10.36
N LEU A 234 7.75 23.89 -10.51
CA LEU A 234 6.62 24.15 -9.60
C LEU A 234 6.93 23.68 -8.17
N ARG A 235 7.55 22.50 -8.00
CA ARG A 235 8.01 22.03 -6.67
C ARG A 235 9.00 22.98 -6.02
N LYS A 236 9.97 23.47 -6.81
CA LYS A 236 11.00 24.39 -6.32
C LYS A 236 10.38 25.72 -5.88
N ILE A 237 9.45 26.28 -6.67
CA ILE A 237 8.75 27.52 -6.33
C ILE A 237 7.90 27.36 -5.07
N ALA A 238 7.28 26.18 -4.88
CA ALA A 238 6.50 25.86 -3.70
C ALA A 238 7.34 25.61 -2.42
N GLY A 239 8.68 25.66 -2.50
CA GLY A 239 9.57 25.63 -1.34
C GLY A 239 9.78 24.24 -0.70
N GLU A 240 9.70 23.16 -1.49
CA GLU A 240 9.88 21.82 -0.93
C GLU A 240 11.32 21.53 -0.45
N SER A 241 11.48 21.34 0.86
CA SER A 241 12.78 21.18 1.53
C SER A 241 13.47 19.83 1.32
N ARG A 242 12.77 18.79 0.84
CA ARG A 242 13.33 17.43 0.72
C ARG A 242 14.37 17.30 -0.39
N ILE A 243 14.35 18.19 -1.38
CA ILE A 243 15.27 18.18 -2.51
C ILE A 243 16.46 19.13 -2.27
N SER A 244 16.30 20.17 -1.44
CA SER A 244 17.35 21.18 -1.21
C SER A 244 18.49 20.71 -0.30
N GLN A 245 18.34 19.58 0.39
CA GLN A 245 19.30 19.07 1.37
C GLN A 245 20.19 17.93 0.85
N LEU A 246 19.95 17.43 -0.37
CA LEU A 246 20.68 16.27 -0.88
C LEU A 246 21.98 16.68 -1.60
N ALA A 247 23.11 16.10 -1.19
CA ALA A 247 24.39 16.32 -1.85
C ALA A 247 24.34 15.79 -3.30
N PRO A 248 24.76 16.57 -4.33
CA PRO A 248 24.61 16.18 -5.73
C PRO A 248 25.28 14.84 -6.09
N ARG A 249 26.46 14.56 -5.51
CA ARG A 249 27.22 13.33 -5.77
C ARG A 249 26.54 12.09 -5.20
N GLU A 250 26.10 12.15 -3.94
CA GLU A 250 25.39 11.04 -3.28
C GLU A 250 24.06 10.75 -3.96
N THR A 251 23.35 11.81 -4.38
CA THR A 251 22.11 11.69 -5.15
C THR A 251 22.33 10.96 -6.48
N LEU A 252 23.38 11.31 -7.21
CA LEU A 252 23.72 10.65 -8.47
C LEU A 252 24.12 9.18 -8.25
N GLN A 253 24.92 8.89 -7.22
CA GLN A 253 25.30 7.51 -6.89
C GLN A 253 24.07 6.66 -6.51
N LYS A 254 23.19 7.20 -5.65
CA LYS A 254 21.95 6.52 -5.27
C LYS A 254 21.04 6.30 -6.46
N PHE A 255 20.89 7.29 -7.34
CA PHE A 255 20.13 7.19 -8.58
C PHE A 255 20.63 6.05 -9.47
N LEU A 256 21.94 5.99 -9.73
CA LEU A 256 22.55 4.94 -10.55
C LEU A 256 22.41 3.57 -9.90
N TYR A 257 22.63 3.48 -8.58
CA TYR A 257 22.46 2.26 -7.81
C TYR A 257 21.02 1.73 -7.92
N GLN A 258 20.01 2.57 -7.74
CA GLN A 258 18.62 2.15 -7.79
C GLN A 258 18.18 1.63 -9.17
N ILE A 259 18.65 2.26 -10.26
CA ILE A 259 18.36 1.81 -11.63
C ILE A 259 18.92 0.41 -11.90
N ILE A 260 20.07 0.06 -11.30
CA ILE A 260 20.73 -1.24 -11.51
C ILE A 260 20.22 -2.29 -10.52
N ALA A 261 20.25 -1.97 -9.22
CA ALA A 261 19.89 -2.89 -8.15
C ALA A 261 18.38 -3.17 -8.11
N GLY A 262 17.54 -2.16 -8.38
CA GLY A 262 16.08 -2.30 -8.34
C GLY A 262 15.55 -3.45 -9.21
N PRO A 263 15.91 -3.52 -10.51
CA PRO A 263 15.54 -4.63 -11.37
C PRO A 263 16.01 -6.02 -10.89
N ILE A 264 17.20 -6.10 -10.31
CA ILE A 264 17.75 -7.35 -9.78
C ILE A 264 16.94 -7.80 -8.56
N VAL A 265 16.76 -6.90 -7.58
CA VAL A 265 16.04 -7.20 -6.34
C VAL A 265 14.59 -7.59 -6.63
N VAL A 266 13.87 -6.81 -7.43
CA VAL A 266 12.47 -7.09 -7.75
C VAL A 266 12.30 -8.41 -8.49
N SER A 267 13.23 -8.77 -9.39
CA SER A 267 13.21 -10.09 -10.04
C SER A 267 13.44 -11.21 -9.03
N GLY A 268 14.37 -11.00 -8.09
CA GLY A 268 14.65 -11.94 -7.01
C GLY A 268 13.43 -12.25 -6.14
N THR A 269 12.52 -11.28 -5.93
CA THR A 269 11.30 -11.50 -5.12
C THR A 269 10.40 -12.60 -5.67
N PHE A 270 10.34 -12.78 -7.00
CA PHE A 270 9.55 -13.83 -7.64
C PHE A 270 10.05 -15.26 -7.34
N LEU A 271 11.28 -15.42 -6.84
CA LEU A 271 11.82 -16.68 -6.34
C LEU A 271 11.84 -16.72 -4.82
N LEU A 272 12.27 -15.62 -4.19
CA LEU A 272 12.41 -15.52 -2.74
C LEU A 272 11.07 -15.72 -2.01
N ARG A 273 9.98 -15.13 -2.49
CA ARG A 273 8.66 -15.24 -1.82
C ARG A 273 8.10 -16.65 -1.86
N ILE A 274 8.43 -17.40 -2.91
CA ILE A 274 8.09 -18.81 -3.01
C ILE A 274 8.82 -19.60 -1.94
N TRP A 275 10.13 -19.40 -1.83
CA TRP A 275 10.94 -20.04 -0.81
C TRP A 275 10.43 -19.72 0.60
N GLN A 276 10.05 -18.46 0.87
CA GLN A 276 9.49 -18.05 2.17
C GLN A 276 8.20 -18.79 2.55
N ILE A 277 7.34 -19.12 1.57
CA ILE A 277 6.14 -19.90 1.84
C ILE A 277 6.49 -21.36 2.06
N LEU A 278 7.38 -21.92 1.24
CA LEU A 278 7.83 -23.30 1.37
C LEU A 278 8.53 -23.56 2.72
N SER A 279 9.34 -22.61 3.21
CA SER A 279 10.03 -22.75 4.50
C SER A 279 9.10 -22.69 5.71
N ASN A 280 7.93 -22.06 5.55
CA ASN A 280 6.98 -21.81 6.63
C ASN A 280 5.63 -22.50 6.35
N LEU A 281 5.65 -23.63 5.64
CA LEU A 281 4.44 -24.39 5.32
C LEU A 281 3.81 -24.95 6.58
N ASN A 282 2.56 -24.56 6.83
CA ASN A 282 1.69 -25.20 7.80
C ASN A 282 0.51 -25.88 7.07
N VAL A 283 -0.32 -26.62 7.82
CA VAL A 283 -1.45 -27.37 7.27
C VAL A 283 -2.44 -26.43 6.53
N ILE A 284 -2.68 -25.23 7.05
CA ILE A 284 -3.59 -24.25 6.44
C ILE A 284 -3.06 -23.81 5.07
N TYR A 285 -1.78 -23.43 5.00
CA TYR A 285 -1.14 -23.03 3.75
C TYR A 285 -1.06 -24.18 2.75
N LEU A 286 -0.88 -25.42 3.21
CA LEU A 286 -0.91 -26.60 2.34
C LEU A 286 -2.29 -26.78 1.68
N VAL A 287 -3.38 -26.66 2.44
CA VAL A 287 -4.75 -26.77 1.89
C VAL A 287 -5.02 -25.63 0.90
N ILE A 288 -4.68 -24.39 1.26
CA ILE A 288 -4.81 -23.24 0.36
C ILE A 288 -4.03 -23.48 -0.93
N LEU A 289 -2.80 -23.98 -0.83
CA LEU A 289 -1.94 -24.25 -1.97
C LEU A 289 -2.54 -25.31 -2.89
N LEU A 290 -3.05 -26.42 -2.36
CA LEU A 290 -3.67 -27.48 -3.16
C LEU A 290 -4.91 -26.99 -3.91
N ILE A 291 -5.79 -26.23 -3.24
CA ILE A 291 -6.97 -25.63 -3.88
C ILE A 291 -6.53 -24.64 -4.97
N ALA A 292 -5.57 -23.76 -4.66
CA ALA A 292 -5.07 -22.77 -5.60
C ALA A 292 -4.40 -23.41 -6.83
N ILE A 293 -3.64 -24.51 -6.66
CA ILE A 293 -3.05 -25.27 -7.77
C ILE A 293 -4.14 -25.76 -8.72
N VAL A 294 -5.19 -26.41 -8.19
CA VAL A 294 -6.30 -26.92 -9.01
C VAL A 294 -7.01 -25.77 -9.74
N CYS A 295 -7.28 -24.66 -9.05
CA CYS A 295 -7.90 -23.48 -9.65
C CYS A 295 -7.04 -22.87 -10.76
N PHE A 296 -5.73 -22.65 -10.51
CA PHE A 296 -4.83 -22.10 -11.54
C PHE A 296 -4.61 -23.07 -12.69
N TYR A 297 -4.58 -24.38 -12.44
CA TYR A 297 -4.52 -25.39 -13.50
C TYR A 297 -5.76 -25.31 -14.41
N GLY A 298 -6.94 -25.16 -13.81
CA GLY A 298 -8.18 -24.89 -14.54
C GLY A 298 -8.12 -23.59 -15.35
N ILE A 299 -7.72 -22.48 -14.73
CA ILE A 299 -7.58 -21.16 -15.38
C ILE A 299 -6.63 -21.24 -16.59
N ILE A 300 -5.46 -21.88 -16.43
CA ILE A 300 -4.49 -22.02 -17.51
C ILE A 300 -5.08 -22.92 -18.61
N THR A 301 -5.74 -24.01 -18.26
CA THR A 301 -6.34 -24.92 -19.25
C THR A 301 -7.45 -24.24 -20.07
N TYR A 302 -8.35 -23.50 -19.43
CA TYR A 302 -9.53 -22.96 -20.11
C TYR A 302 -9.34 -21.55 -20.69
N LEU A 303 -8.59 -20.68 -20.01
CA LEU A 303 -8.44 -19.28 -20.44
C LEU A 303 -7.15 -19.02 -21.22
N TYR A 304 -6.06 -19.72 -20.89
CA TYR A 304 -4.78 -19.55 -21.58
C TYR A 304 -4.64 -20.49 -22.78
N GLU A 305 -4.80 -21.80 -22.56
CA GLU A 305 -4.50 -22.85 -23.54
C GLU A 305 -5.39 -22.78 -24.79
N GLU A 306 -6.67 -22.43 -24.62
CA GLU A 306 -7.59 -22.22 -25.73
C GLU A 306 -7.16 -21.04 -26.62
N GLN A 307 -6.76 -19.91 -26.03
CA GLN A 307 -6.22 -18.77 -26.78
C GLN A 307 -4.86 -19.09 -27.41
N PHE A 308 -4.08 -19.94 -26.74
CA PHE A 308 -2.79 -20.42 -27.23
C PHE A 308 -2.96 -21.27 -28.49
N LYS A 309 -3.86 -22.26 -28.47
CA LYS A 309 -4.15 -23.12 -29.63
C LYS A 309 -4.50 -22.30 -30.87
N VAL A 310 -5.43 -21.35 -30.73
CA VAL A 310 -5.83 -20.47 -31.84
C VAL A 310 -4.63 -19.70 -32.39
N SER A 311 -3.88 -19.01 -31.51
CA SER A 311 -2.72 -18.21 -31.93
C SER A 311 -1.58 -19.07 -32.50
N TYR A 312 -1.44 -20.32 -32.05
CA TYR A 312 -0.41 -21.25 -32.52
C TYR A 312 -0.66 -21.70 -33.96
N HIS A 313 -1.93 -21.84 -34.35
CA HIS A 313 -2.32 -22.14 -35.72
C HIS A 313 -2.32 -20.90 -36.63
N ASP A 314 -2.73 -19.74 -36.10
CA ASP A 314 -2.84 -18.50 -36.88
C ASP A 314 -1.48 -17.84 -37.20
N PHE A 315 -0.44 -18.10 -36.40
CA PHE A 315 0.86 -17.44 -36.52
C PHE A 315 2.04 -18.40 -36.49
N SER A 316 3.05 -18.16 -37.34
CA SER A 316 4.28 -18.93 -37.33
C SER A 316 5.05 -18.81 -36.01
N SER A 317 5.78 -19.86 -35.64
CA SER A 317 6.61 -19.88 -34.41
C SER A 317 7.62 -18.72 -34.39
N HIS A 318 8.24 -18.41 -35.53
CA HIS A 318 9.17 -17.28 -35.66
C HIS A 318 8.50 -15.94 -35.33
N PHE A 319 7.28 -15.70 -35.85
CA PHE A 319 6.53 -14.50 -35.52
C PHE A 319 6.20 -14.43 -34.02
N GLN A 320 5.77 -15.55 -33.44
CA GLN A 320 5.42 -15.61 -32.02
C GLN A 320 6.63 -15.31 -31.12
N ILE A 321 7.79 -15.93 -31.40
CA ILE A 321 9.04 -15.68 -30.67
C ILE A 321 9.44 -14.20 -30.80
N ALA A 322 9.39 -13.63 -32.00
CA ALA A 322 9.78 -12.24 -32.22
C ALA A 322 8.89 -11.26 -31.43
N GLU A 323 7.59 -11.55 -31.32
CA GLU A 323 6.65 -10.73 -30.58
C GLU A 323 6.81 -10.86 -29.06
N LEU A 324 7.07 -12.07 -28.56
CA LEU A 324 7.38 -12.31 -27.14
C LEU A 324 8.71 -11.66 -26.74
N ILE A 325 9.74 -11.71 -27.59
CA ILE A 325 11.01 -11.00 -27.36
C ILE A 325 10.78 -9.48 -27.34
N ARG A 326 9.89 -8.96 -28.19
CA ARG A 326 9.54 -7.53 -28.18
C ARG A 326 8.87 -7.14 -26.86
N MET A 327 7.93 -7.95 -26.36
CA MET A 327 7.28 -7.75 -25.06
C MET A 327 8.27 -7.84 -23.90
N LEU A 328 9.19 -8.80 -23.95
CA LEU A 328 10.28 -8.94 -22.98
C LEU A 328 11.16 -7.68 -22.93
N LYS A 329 11.60 -7.16 -24.09
CA LYS A 329 12.40 -5.93 -24.20
C LYS A 329 11.64 -4.72 -23.66
N LEU A 330 10.36 -4.60 -24.00
CA LEU A 330 9.49 -3.54 -23.48
C LEU A 330 9.36 -3.60 -21.95
N GLY A 331 9.16 -4.80 -21.41
CA GLY A 331 9.10 -5.04 -19.97
C GLY A 331 10.39 -4.63 -19.27
N LEU A 332 11.55 -5.00 -19.84
CA LEU A 332 12.86 -4.59 -19.32
C LEU A 332 13.00 -3.07 -19.30
N VAL A 333 12.69 -2.38 -20.40
CA VAL A 333 12.75 -0.91 -20.45
C VAL A 333 11.88 -0.27 -19.37
N MET A 334 10.62 -0.71 -19.23
CA MET A 334 9.71 -0.20 -18.19
C MET A 334 10.21 -0.51 -16.77
N MET A 335 10.82 -1.67 -16.57
CA MET A 335 11.39 -2.08 -15.29
C MET A 335 12.56 -1.18 -14.86
N PHE A 336 13.46 -0.81 -15.78
CA PHE A 336 14.51 0.17 -15.50
C PHE A 336 13.97 1.59 -15.27
N LEU A 337 12.96 2.01 -16.05
CA LEU A 337 12.33 3.32 -15.93
C LEU A 337 11.54 3.52 -14.61
N ALA A 338 11.29 2.47 -13.84
CA ALA A 338 10.54 2.53 -12.59
C ALA A 338 11.33 3.14 -11.42
N TYR A 339 12.65 3.02 -11.43
CA TYR A 339 13.54 3.35 -10.30
C TYR A 339 14.21 4.75 -10.29
N PRO A 340 14.31 5.53 -11.38
CA PRO A 340 15.01 6.82 -11.35
C PRO A 340 14.45 7.83 -10.33
N SER A 341 13.17 7.70 -9.94
CA SER A 341 12.49 8.61 -8.99
C SER A 341 12.40 8.05 -7.56
N ALA A 342 12.95 6.87 -7.29
CA ALA A 342 12.85 6.19 -5.99
C ALA A 342 13.88 6.69 -4.94
N ILE A 343 14.40 7.91 -5.09
CA ILE A 343 15.54 8.47 -4.34
C ILE A 343 15.32 8.46 -2.82
N LEU A 344 14.07 8.57 -2.36
CA LEU A 344 13.75 8.62 -0.92
C LEU A 344 13.67 7.26 -0.23
N LEU A 345 13.64 6.16 -0.99
CA LEU A 345 13.56 4.79 -0.46
C LEU A 345 14.81 3.99 -0.84
N ASP A 346 14.98 2.83 -0.21
CA ASP A 346 16.03 1.87 -0.56
C ASP A 346 15.40 0.71 -1.33
N VAL A 347 15.95 0.41 -2.50
CA VAL A 347 15.50 -0.67 -3.39
C VAL A 347 15.81 -2.07 -2.87
N ASN A 348 16.61 -2.20 -1.81
CA ASN A 348 16.85 -3.48 -1.14
C ASN A 348 15.71 -3.86 -0.17
N ILE A 349 14.83 -2.90 0.17
CA ILE A 349 13.73 -3.15 1.09
C ILE A 349 12.56 -3.76 0.32
N ILE A 350 12.27 -5.03 0.63
CA ILE A 350 11.21 -5.80 -0.01
C ILE A 350 10.01 -6.05 0.92
N ASP A 351 10.15 -5.82 2.22
CA ASP A 351 9.11 -5.97 3.24
C ASP A 351 8.74 -4.61 3.86
N GLY A 352 7.56 -4.53 4.48
CA GLY A 352 7.13 -3.31 5.17
C GLY A 352 6.63 -2.20 4.22
N ARG A 353 6.24 -1.05 4.78
CA ARG A 353 5.80 0.13 4.01
C ARG A 353 6.77 0.52 2.87
N ALA A 354 8.07 0.38 3.10
CA ALA A 354 9.10 0.81 2.15
C ALA A 354 9.20 -0.09 0.91
N SER A 355 8.62 -1.31 0.92
CA SER A 355 8.54 -2.17 -0.27
C SER A 355 7.83 -1.50 -1.46
N ARG A 356 7.01 -0.46 -1.19
CA ARG A 356 6.38 0.39 -2.21
C ARG A 356 7.37 1.04 -3.17
N VAL A 357 8.67 1.02 -2.88
CA VAL A 357 9.72 1.38 -3.84
C VAL A 357 9.62 0.58 -5.14
N HIS A 358 9.14 -0.66 -5.07
CA HIS A 358 8.95 -1.55 -6.21
C HIS A 358 7.59 -1.42 -6.89
N PHE A 359 6.66 -0.64 -6.32
CA PHE A 359 5.32 -0.38 -6.89
C PHE A 359 5.35 -0.01 -8.38
N PRO A 360 6.11 1.00 -8.85
CA PRO A 360 6.13 1.38 -10.27
C PRO A 360 6.67 0.27 -11.19
N ALA A 361 7.51 -0.64 -10.67
CA ALA A 361 8.11 -1.71 -11.46
C ALA A 361 7.15 -2.86 -11.77
N VAL A 362 5.93 -2.86 -11.20
CA VAL A 362 4.93 -3.92 -11.39
C VAL A 362 4.63 -4.18 -12.87
N ILE A 363 4.45 -3.13 -13.68
CA ILE A 363 4.14 -3.26 -15.12
C ILE A 363 5.30 -3.94 -15.87
N GLY A 364 6.52 -3.42 -15.71
CA GLY A 364 7.69 -3.92 -16.43
C GLY A 364 8.07 -5.34 -16.01
N THR A 365 8.15 -5.58 -14.70
CA THR A 365 8.62 -6.86 -14.16
C THR A 365 7.65 -8.01 -14.48
N THR A 366 6.34 -7.77 -14.35
CA THR A 366 5.32 -8.81 -14.63
C THR A 366 5.24 -9.11 -16.13
N LEU A 367 5.48 -8.11 -16.98
CA LEU A 367 5.61 -8.30 -18.43
C LEU A 367 6.85 -9.13 -18.79
N VAL A 368 7.98 -8.89 -18.12
CA VAL A 368 9.21 -9.71 -18.28
C VAL A 368 8.93 -11.15 -17.88
N MET A 369 8.49 -11.39 -16.65
CA MET A 369 8.25 -12.72 -16.11
C MET A 369 7.19 -13.49 -16.91
N GLY A 370 6.09 -12.82 -17.27
CA GLY A 370 5.05 -13.45 -18.09
C GLY A 370 5.51 -13.74 -19.52
N SER A 371 6.36 -12.90 -20.11
CA SER A 371 6.96 -13.18 -21.43
C SER A 371 7.89 -14.39 -21.40
N LEU A 372 8.66 -14.58 -20.32
CA LEU A 372 9.50 -15.76 -20.12
C LEU A 372 8.65 -17.04 -20.00
N TRP A 373 7.56 -17.00 -19.22
CA TRP A 373 6.61 -18.11 -19.15
C TRP A 373 5.97 -18.43 -20.50
N ASN A 374 5.55 -17.41 -21.24
CA ASN A 374 4.99 -17.59 -22.59
C ASN A 374 6.00 -18.24 -23.55
N LEU A 375 7.27 -17.84 -23.50
CA LEU A 375 8.34 -18.45 -24.32
C LEU A 375 8.54 -19.92 -23.94
N LEU A 376 8.56 -20.24 -22.65
CA LEU A 376 8.69 -21.61 -22.17
C LEU A 376 7.53 -22.49 -22.65
N PHE A 377 6.29 -21.97 -22.58
CA PHE A 377 5.11 -22.65 -23.13
C PHE A 377 5.24 -22.89 -24.63
N LEU A 378 5.66 -21.87 -25.39
CA LEU A 378 5.82 -21.98 -26.84
C LEU A 378 6.83 -23.05 -27.26
N ILE A 379 7.99 -23.11 -26.57
CA ILE A 379 9.06 -24.07 -26.86
C ILE A 379 8.65 -25.50 -26.48
N THR A 380 7.78 -25.66 -25.48
CA THR A 380 7.37 -26.97 -24.96
C THR A 380 6.04 -27.48 -25.54
N TYR A 381 5.32 -26.66 -26.30
CA TYR A 381 3.97 -26.98 -26.76
C TYR A 381 3.88 -28.24 -27.63
N SER A 382 4.85 -28.46 -28.53
CA SER A 382 4.88 -29.65 -29.41
C SER A 382 5.25 -30.94 -28.67
N LYS A 383 5.69 -30.85 -27.42
CA LYS A 383 6.14 -31.99 -26.61
C LYS A 383 5.01 -32.44 -25.68
N GLN A 384 4.28 -33.48 -26.11
CA GLN A 384 3.08 -34.00 -25.40
C GLN A 384 3.33 -34.28 -23.91
N PHE A 385 4.52 -34.76 -23.54
CA PHE A 385 4.89 -35.03 -22.14
C PHE A 385 5.22 -33.77 -21.33
N LEU A 386 5.89 -32.76 -21.91
CA LEU A 386 6.30 -31.56 -21.18
C LEU A 386 5.17 -30.56 -20.97
N ARG A 387 4.18 -30.51 -21.87
CA ARG A 387 3.03 -29.59 -21.79
C ARG A 387 2.29 -29.65 -20.44
N PRO A 388 1.81 -30.82 -19.95
CA PRO A 388 1.13 -30.88 -18.66
C PRO A 388 2.05 -30.55 -17.49
N ILE A 389 3.35 -30.87 -17.59
CA ILE A 389 4.36 -30.57 -16.57
C ILE A 389 4.55 -29.06 -16.43
N ILE A 390 4.82 -28.34 -17.52
CA ILE A 390 5.01 -26.88 -17.50
C ILE A 390 3.76 -26.18 -16.98
N LYS A 391 2.57 -26.66 -17.36
CA LYS A 391 1.30 -26.18 -16.81
C LYS A 391 1.23 -26.38 -15.30
N GLY A 392 1.53 -27.59 -14.81
CA GLY A 392 1.56 -27.88 -13.37
C GLY A 392 2.57 -27.01 -12.60
N ILE A 393 3.76 -26.77 -13.16
CA ILE A 393 4.77 -25.90 -12.57
C ILE A 393 4.25 -24.46 -12.50
N LEU A 394 3.70 -23.91 -13.59
CA LEU A 394 3.15 -22.55 -13.57
C LEU A 394 1.97 -22.41 -12.59
N SER A 395 1.07 -23.40 -12.53
CA SER A 395 -0.04 -23.41 -11.57
C SER A 395 0.48 -23.38 -10.12
N THR A 396 1.48 -24.21 -9.83
CA THR A 396 2.13 -24.27 -8.50
C THR A 396 2.85 -22.97 -8.16
N TYR A 397 3.54 -22.40 -9.15
CA TYR A 397 4.21 -21.11 -9.02
C TYR A 397 3.23 -19.98 -8.67
N LEU A 398 2.12 -19.84 -9.41
CA LEU A 398 1.08 -18.85 -9.12
C LEU A 398 0.38 -19.11 -7.77
N ALA A 399 0.16 -20.38 -7.42
CA ALA A 399 -0.42 -20.76 -6.13
C ALA A 399 0.48 -20.36 -4.94
N LEU A 400 1.80 -20.51 -5.07
CA LEU A 400 2.76 -20.09 -4.05
C LEU A 400 2.80 -18.57 -3.89
N LEU A 401 2.73 -17.82 -4.99
CA LEU A 401 2.61 -16.35 -4.94
C LEU A 401 1.29 -15.90 -4.30
N LEU A 402 0.17 -16.58 -4.60
CA LEU A 402 -1.11 -16.31 -3.97
C LEU A 402 -1.07 -16.58 -2.46
N ALA A 403 -0.49 -17.71 -2.04
CA ALA A 403 -0.29 -18.03 -0.64
C ALA A 403 0.57 -16.95 0.07
N PHE A 404 1.58 -16.42 -0.61
CA PHE A 404 2.35 -15.28 -0.12
C PHE A 404 1.50 -14.02 0.08
N SER A 405 0.66 -13.64 -0.89
CA SER A 405 -0.22 -12.48 -0.74
C SER A 405 -1.21 -12.65 0.42
N ILE A 406 -1.75 -13.87 0.62
CA ILE A 406 -2.61 -14.19 1.77
C ILE A 406 -1.83 -14.05 3.09
N ASN A 407 -0.57 -14.49 3.14
CA ASN A 407 0.29 -14.34 4.32
C ASN A 407 0.55 -12.87 4.65
N VAL A 408 0.74 -12.01 3.65
CA VAL A 408 0.83 -10.55 3.85
C VAL A 408 -0.44 -10.01 4.50
N GLN A 409 -1.63 -10.41 4.01
CA GLN A 409 -2.88 -9.97 4.63
C GLN A 409 -2.99 -10.37 6.11
N GLN A 410 -2.52 -11.57 6.48
CA GLN A 410 -2.52 -12.02 7.87
C GLN A 410 -1.65 -11.11 8.76
N TYR A 411 -0.46 -10.70 8.28
CA TYR A 411 0.37 -9.76 9.02
C TYR A 411 -0.31 -8.40 9.23
N TYR A 412 -1.07 -7.90 8.25
CA TYR A 412 -1.86 -6.68 8.42
C TYR A 412 -2.97 -6.87 9.46
N ALA A 413 -3.75 -7.95 9.35
CA ALA A 413 -4.81 -8.26 10.33
C ALA A 413 -4.25 -8.40 11.75
N GLN A 414 -3.08 -9.04 11.90
CA GLN A 414 -2.39 -9.18 13.18
C GLN A 414 -1.91 -7.81 13.72
N SER A 415 -1.31 -6.96 12.88
CA SER A 415 -0.93 -5.59 13.28
C SER A 415 -2.15 -4.78 13.73
N TRP A 416 -3.32 -4.96 13.11
CA TRP A 416 -4.54 -4.30 13.56
C TRP A 416 -4.98 -4.80 14.92
N GLN A 417 -4.97 -6.11 15.15
CA GLN A 417 -5.29 -6.68 16.47
C GLN A 417 -4.35 -6.17 17.56
N TYR A 418 -3.06 -6.00 17.26
CA TYR A 418 -2.10 -5.38 18.18
C TYR A 418 -2.52 -3.95 18.57
N GLN A 419 -2.91 -3.13 17.59
CA GLN A 419 -3.44 -1.79 17.87
C GLN A 419 -4.71 -1.83 18.71
N GLN A 420 -5.68 -2.67 18.36
CA GLN A 420 -6.95 -2.76 19.09
C GLN A 420 -6.74 -3.15 20.56
N ASN A 421 -5.86 -4.11 20.83
CA ASN A 421 -5.54 -4.54 22.19
C ASN A 421 -4.78 -3.46 22.96
N PHE A 422 -3.76 -2.86 22.35
CA PHE A 422 -2.99 -1.77 22.95
C PHE A 422 -3.89 -0.60 23.34
N TRP A 423 -4.71 -0.11 22.40
CA TRP A 423 -5.57 1.05 22.67
C TRP A 423 -6.69 0.72 23.63
N ARG A 424 -7.21 -0.52 23.67
CA ARG A 424 -8.16 -0.93 24.70
C ARG A 424 -7.58 -0.80 26.10
N ASP A 425 -6.34 -1.24 26.30
CA ASP A 425 -5.67 -1.15 27.60
C ASP A 425 -5.31 0.29 27.95
N VAL A 426 -4.77 1.06 27.00
CA VAL A 426 -4.46 2.49 27.20
C VAL A 426 -5.68 3.28 27.64
N LEU A 427 -6.82 3.10 26.96
CA LEU A 427 -8.06 3.81 27.26
C LEU A 427 -8.67 3.37 28.61
N ARG A 428 -8.64 2.08 28.92
CA ARG A 428 -9.14 1.56 30.20
C ARG A 428 -8.32 2.06 31.40
N LEU A 429 -7.02 2.20 31.21
CA LEU A 429 -6.10 2.66 32.26
C LEU A 429 -6.03 4.19 32.38
N SER A 430 -6.55 4.91 31.38
CA SER A 430 -6.51 6.37 31.30
C SER A 430 -7.91 6.99 31.11
N PRO A 431 -8.90 6.68 31.97
CA PRO A 431 -10.27 7.15 31.78
C PRO A 431 -10.46 8.65 32.12
N ASP A 432 -9.53 9.24 32.86
CA ASP A 432 -9.53 10.59 33.42
C ASP A 432 -8.78 11.61 32.55
N LEU A 433 -9.01 11.60 31.22
CA LEU A 433 -8.35 12.53 30.32
C LEU A 433 -8.88 13.97 30.51
N THR A 434 -7.98 14.94 30.61
CA THR A 434 -8.29 16.38 30.69
C THR A 434 -7.42 17.16 29.71
N ASN A 435 -7.68 18.46 29.52
CA ASN A 435 -6.78 19.33 28.77
C ASN A 435 -5.33 19.17 29.28
N ASN A 436 -4.38 19.18 28.34
CA ASN A 436 -2.95 18.98 28.56
C ASN A 436 -2.52 17.60 29.10
N THR A 437 -3.42 16.61 29.19
CA THR A 437 -3.04 15.26 29.64
C THR A 437 -2.07 14.59 28.67
N VAL A 438 -0.96 14.05 29.18
CA VAL A 438 0.00 13.28 28.41
C VAL A 438 0.06 11.85 28.93
N ILE A 439 -0.22 10.88 28.05
CA ILE A 439 -0.08 9.46 28.37
C ILE A 439 1.29 9.00 27.89
N LEU A 440 2.12 8.54 28.81
CA LEU A 440 3.43 7.96 28.52
C LEU A 440 3.34 6.44 28.66
N VAL A 441 3.71 5.72 27.62
CA VAL A 441 3.62 4.25 27.59
C VAL A 441 5.01 3.65 27.46
N GLN A 442 5.48 3.01 28.52
CA GLN A 442 6.69 2.20 28.55
C GLN A 442 6.32 0.75 28.25
N SER A 443 6.60 0.30 27.03
CA SER A 443 6.37 -1.07 26.59
C SER A 443 7.59 -1.59 25.80
N PRO A 444 8.61 -2.12 26.50
CA PRO A 444 9.82 -2.61 25.85
C PRO A 444 9.55 -3.84 24.98
N ASN A 445 8.50 -4.63 25.23
CA ASN A 445 8.16 -5.83 24.45
C ASN A 445 7.02 -5.61 23.45
N LEU A 446 6.76 -4.35 23.06
CA LEU A 446 5.75 -4.00 22.08
C LEU A 446 5.99 -4.77 20.77
N GLN A 447 4.97 -5.47 20.28
CA GLN A 447 5.09 -6.24 19.05
C GLN A 447 5.11 -5.32 17.84
N TRP A 448 6.08 -5.57 16.97
CA TRP A 448 6.21 -4.90 15.69
C TRP A 448 5.69 -5.84 14.61
N GLY A 449 4.88 -5.30 13.71
CA GLY A 449 4.37 -6.09 12.58
C GLY A 449 5.46 -6.27 11.53
N LYS A 450 5.49 -7.44 10.87
CA LYS A 450 6.47 -7.74 9.83
C LYS A 450 6.28 -6.90 8.56
N GLN A 451 5.02 -6.73 8.13
CA GLN A 451 4.68 -6.06 6.87
C GLN A 451 4.12 -4.64 7.04
N ILE A 452 3.69 -4.28 8.24
CA ILE A 452 3.23 -2.92 8.55
C ILE A 452 3.39 -2.67 10.04
N ASN A 453 3.86 -1.48 10.41
CA ASN A 453 4.00 -1.16 11.82
C ASN A 453 2.64 -0.84 12.44
N PRO A 454 2.26 -1.50 13.55
CA PRO A 454 1.06 -1.15 14.28
C PRO A 454 1.17 0.23 14.96
N PHE A 455 2.40 0.66 15.26
CA PHE A 455 2.69 1.93 15.92
C PHE A 455 3.77 2.66 15.12
N ASP A 456 3.58 3.93 14.79
CA ASP A 456 4.58 4.75 14.09
C ASP A 456 4.44 6.21 14.56
N TRP A 457 5.05 7.15 13.84
CA TRP A 457 5.01 8.58 14.12
C TRP A 457 3.60 9.18 14.31
N SER A 458 2.56 8.49 13.84
CA SER A 458 1.16 8.92 13.93
C SER A 458 0.43 8.56 15.22
N VAL A 459 1.04 7.78 16.14
CA VAL A 459 0.44 7.39 17.43
C VAL A 459 -0.20 8.56 18.19
N PRO A 460 0.40 9.77 18.26
CA PRO A 460 -0.21 10.89 18.97
C PRO A 460 -1.52 11.41 18.35
N SER A 461 -1.84 11.07 17.10
CA SER A 461 -3.09 11.47 16.43
C SER A 461 -4.28 10.54 16.74
N VAL A 462 -4.05 9.36 17.30
CA VAL A 462 -5.10 8.34 17.43
C VAL A 462 -6.21 8.77 18.37
N LEU A 463 -5.88 9.35 19.54
CA LEU A 463 -6.90 9.78 20.52
C LEU A 463 -7.85 10.84 19.93
N SER A 464 -7.31 11.86 19.26
CA SER A 464 -8.10 12.87 18.54
C SER A 464 -8.80 12.32 17.30
N SER A 465 -8.43 11.11 16.86
CA SER A 465 -9.09 10.43 15.75
C SER A 465 -10.28 9.58 16.21
N ILE A 466 -10.30 9.13 17.47
CA ILE A 466 -11.36 8.26 18.00
C ILE A 466 -12.31 8.99 18.96
N TYR A 467 -11.93 10.15 19.48
CA TYR A 467 -12.73 11.01 20.35
C TYR A 467 -12.83 12.44 19.83
N GLU A 468 -13.97 13.07 20.10
CA GLU A 468 -14.16 14.51 19.92
C GLU A 468 -13.84 15.23 21.24
N PHE A 469 -12.71 15.94 21.26
CA PHE A 469 -12.32 16.75 22.42
C PHE A 469 -12.92 18.17 22.34
N PRO A 470 -13.11 18.84 23.49
CA PRO A 470 -13.56 20.24 23.53
C PRO A 470 -12.66 21.16 22.69
N LYS A 471 -13.27 22.07 21.93
CA LYS A 471 -12.55 22.94 20.98
C LYS A 471 -11.69 24.02 21.63
N ASP A 472 -12.01 24.36 22.88
CA ASP A 472 -11.29 25.31 23.72
C ASP A 472 -10.01 24.71 24.34
N TRP A 473 -9.80 23.40 24.22
CA TRP A 473 -8.57 22.76 24.70
C TRP A 473 -7.39 23.10 23.80
N GLN A 474 -6.45 23.86 24.36
CA GLN A 474 -5.20 24.20 23.69
C GLN A 474 -4.36 22.95 23.36
N PHE A 475 -4.34 21.97 24.28
CA PHE A 475 -3.56 20.74 24.13
C PHE A 475 -4.45 19.52 24.41
N PRO A 476 -5.13 18.97 23.40
CA PRO A 476 -5.89 17.74 23.57
C PRO A 476 -4.98 16.58 24.00
N PRO A 477 -5.52 15.59 24.75
CA PRO A 477 -4.75 14.45 25.24
C PRO A 477 -4.02 13.70 24.13
N ARG A 478 -2.77 13.34 24.39
CA ARG A 478 -1.93 12.57 23.46
C ARG A 478 -1.23 11.43 24.19
N ALA A 479 -1.00 10.35 23.46
CA ALA A 479 -0.18 9.23 23.93
C ALA A 479 1.16 9.22 23.20
N TYR A 480 2.22 8.93 23.95
CA TYR A 480 3.57 8.76 23.44
C TYR A 480 4.14 7.44 23.95
N ILE A 481 4.80 6.71 23.04
CA ILE A 481 5.54 5.51 23.40
C ILE A 481 6.95 5.96 23.82
N LEU A 482 7.34 5.61 25.03
CA LEU A 482 8.65 5.94 25.58
C LEU A 482 9.74 5.14 24.88
N HIS A 483 10.92 5.74 24.75
CA HIS A 483 12.12 5.07 24.27
C HIS A 483 12.59 4.06 25.33
N SER A 484 11.98 2.89 25.31
CA SER A 484 12.27 1.75 26.18
C SER A 484 12.51 0.54 25.31
N ASP A 485 13.59 -0.18 25.59
CA ASP A 485 13.92 -1.45 24.94
C ASP A 485 14.25 -2.50 26.02
N PRO A 486 14.23 -3.80 25.69
CA PRO A 486 14.48 -4.85 26.68
C PRO A 486 15.87 -4.79 27.34
N GLN A 487 16.85 -4.13 26.71
CA GLN A 487 18.22 -4.00 27.22
C GLN A 487 18.38 -2.75 28.10
N ASN A 488 17.61 -1.70 27.85
CA ASN A 488 17.63 -0.43 28.54
C ASN A 488 16.21 0.13 28.72
N ILE A 489 15.46 -0.54 29.59
CA ILE A 489 14.04 -0.25 29.86
C ILE A 489 13.84 1.20 30.35
N GLU A 490 14.82 1.75 31.05
CA GLU A 490 14.74 3.02 31.78
C GLU A 490 15.47 4.18 31.11
N ALA A 491 15.96 3.99 29.87
CA ALA A 491 16.71 5.00 29.12
C ALA A 491 16.00 6.36 29.04
N TRP A 492 14.68 6.32 28.88
CA TRP A 492 13.83 7.49 28.73
C TRP A 492 13.82 8.42 29.95
N LYS A 493 14.08 7.91 31.17
CA LYS A 493 13.93 8.68 32.42
C LYS A 493 14.77 9.95 32.42
N GLY A 494 16.07 9.82 32.12
CA GLY A 494 16.99 10.96 32.05
C GLY A 494 16.79 11.85 30.83
N MET A 495 16.10 11.36 29.81
CA MET A 495 15.86 12.09 28.56
C MET A 495 14.68 13.06 28.67
N ILE A 496 13.60 12.66 29.32
CA ILE A 496 12.41 13.51 29.45
C ILE A 496 12.34 14.28 30.76
N GLN A 497 13.13 13.95 31.76
CA GLN A 497 13.07 14.65 33.04
C GLN A 497 13.77 16.02 32.96
N SER A 498 13.08 17.08 33.41
CA SER A 498 13.64 18.42 33.51
C SER A 498 13.04 19.17 34.72
N ASN A 499 13.85 19.42 35.75
CA ASN A 499 13.47 20.16 36.96
C ASN A 499 12.11 19.74 37.56
N ASP A 500 11.98 18.45 37.91
CA ASP A 500 10.76 17.81 38.45
C ASP A 500 9.52 17.83 37.55
N LYS A 501 9.71 18.20 36.28
CA LYS A 501 8.71 18.18 35.21
C LYS A 501 9.13 17.22 34.09
N MET A 502 8.21 16.97 33.17
CA MET A 502 8.43 16.12 31.99
C MET A 502 8.52 16.97 30.73
N LEU A 503 9.71 17.07 30.14
CA LEU A 503 9.97 17.67 28.84
C LEU A 503 9.63 16.67 27.73
N ILE A 504 8.57 16.95 26.98
CA ILE A 504 8.22 16.23 25.76
C ILE A 504 8.76 17.04 24.58
N SER A 505 9.75 16.49 23.90
CA SER A 505 10.45 17.12 22.77
C SER A 505 10.91 16.06 21.78
N ASN A 506 11.06 16.44 20.51
CA ASN A 506 11.73 15.59 19.52
C ASN A 506 13.26 15.56 19.69
N LYS A 507 13.86 16.51 20.42
CA LYS A 507 15.32 16.65 20.56
C LYS A 507 15.93 15.79 21.65
N ASN A 508 15.13 15.39 22.64
CA ASN A 508 15.64 14.66 23.79
C ASN A 508 15.62 13.13 23.60
N HIS A 509 15.01 12.64 22.51
CA HIS A 509 14.89 11.22 22.17
C HIS A 509 14.21 10.33 23.23
N GLY A 510 13.56 10.91 24.25
CA GLY A 510 12.94 10.14 25.33
C GLY A 510 11.61 9.50 24.96
N VAL A 511 10.97 9.98 23.89
CA VAL A 511 9.82 9.34 23.23
C VAL A 511 10.24 8.83 21.85
N ARG A 512 9.69 7.70 21.42
CA ARG A 512 9.99 7.11 20.10
C ARG A 512 9.53 8.01 18.94
N TYR A 513 8.40 8.68 19.14
CA TYR A 513 7.71 9.43 18.11
C TYR A 513 7.21 10.77 18.65
N HIS A 514 7.57 11.86 17.98
CA HIS A 514 7.11 13.21 18.26
C HIS A 514 6.94 13.94 16.92
N TYR A 515 5.90 14.76 16.77
CA TYR A 515 5.75 15.52 15.53
C TYR A 515 6.83 16.59 15.43
N ASP A 516 7.40 16.76 14.24
CA ASP A 516 8.39 17.82 14.01
C ASP A 516 7.80 19.23 14.16
N TRP A 517 6.50 19.38 13.98
CA TRP A 517 5.77 20.65 14.12
C TRP A 517 5.08 20.82 15.48
N GLU A 518 5.13 19.82 16.36
CA GLU A 518 4.60 19.98 17.72
C GLU A 518 5.62 20.80 18.55
N PRO A 519 5.18 21.86 19.26
CA PRO A 519 6.08 22.60 20.12
C PRO A 519 6.56 21.73 21.28
N GLU A 520 7.77 21.98 21.77
CA GLU A 520 8.24 21.36 23.00
C GLU A 520 7.34 21.74 24.17
N ARG A 521 7.03 20.78 25.04
CA ARG A 521 6.15 21.01 26.18
C ARG A 521 6.80 20.54 27.46
N LEU A 522 6.79 21.42 28.45
CA LEU A 522 7.19 21.11 29.82
C LEU A 522 5.93 20.82 30.64
N ILE A 523 5.67 19.56 30.91
CA ILE A 523 4.43 19.05 31.48
C ILE A 523 4.60 18.77 32.97
N GLN A 524 3.60 19.17 33.76
CA GLN A 524 3.57 18.87 35.19
C GLN A 524 3.27 17.38 35.41
N PRO A 525 3.90 16.68 36.37
CA PRO A 525 3.62 15.27 36.62
C PRO A 525 2.14 14.94 36.88
N GLN A 526 1.38 15.89 37.41
CA GLN A 526 -0.06 15.75 37.69
C GLN A 526 -0.91 15.72 36.41
N ASP A 527 -0.36 16.13 35.27
CA ASP A 527 -0.98 16.01 33.94
C ASP A 527 -0.51 14.75 33.19
N VAL A 528 0.41 13.97 33.77
CA VAL A 528 0.99 12.78 33.15
C VAL A 528 0.33 11.51 33.67
N ILE A 529 -0.05 10.63 32.76
CA ILE A 529 -0.45 9.25 33.05
C ILE A 529 0.69 8.35 32.56
N LEU A 530 1.40 7.72 33.49
CA LEU A 530 2.44 6.75 33.16
C LEU A 530 1.85 5.33 33.15
N LEU A 531 1.94 4.66 32.00
CA LEU A 531 1.59 3.26 31.82
C LEU A 531 2.89 2.47 31.60
N VAL A 532 3.13 1.47 32.44
CA VAL A 532 4.32 0.62 32.37
C VAL A 532 3.91 -0.82 32.13
N GLU A 533 4.62 -1.48 31.22
CA GLU A 533 4.47 -2.90 30.98
C GLU A 533 5.12 -3.71 32.13
N GLU A 534 4.31 -4.50 32.83
CA GLU A 534 4.74 -5.46 33.85
C GLU A 534 4.03 -6.79 33.64
N ASN A 535 4.78 -7.90 33.64
CA ASN A 535 4.23 -9.24 33.40
C ASN A 535 3.36 -9.30 32.13
N LYS A 536 3.82 -8.65 31.04
CA LYS A 536 3.12 -8.55 29.75
C LYS A 536 1.78 -7.80 29.78
N LYS A 537 1.51 -7.01 30.83
CA LYS A 537 0.30 -6.17 30.95
C LYS A 537 0.68 -4.72 31.16
N LEU A 538 -0.07 -3.80 30.58
CA LEU A 538 0.05 -2.39 30.94
C LEU A 538 -0.58 -2.15 32.31
N ILE A 539 0.16 -1.44 33.16
CA ILE A 539 -0.28 -1.04 34.50
C ILE A 539 -0.04 0.45 34.64
N ARG A 540 -1.03 1.18 35.16
CA ARG A 540 -0.86 2.59 35.49
C ARG A 540 -0.01 2.74 36.76
N LYS A 541 1.10 3.46 36.65
CA LYS A 541 1.99 3.76 37.78
C LYS A 541 1.62 5.11 38.40
N PRO A 542 1.33 5.17 39.71
CA PRO A 542 0.98 6.42 40.38
C PRO A 542 2.19 7.28 40.72
N LYS A 543 3.40 6.71 40.70
CA LYS A 543 4.64 7.39 41.08
C LYS A 543 5.84 6.79 40.38
N LEU A 544 6.91 7.58 40.28
CA LEU A 544 8.22 7.18 39.78
C LEU A 544 9.28 7.57 40.80
N THR A 545 10.18 6.63 41.11
CA THR A 545 11.39 6.92 41.89
C THR A 545 12.54 7.22 40.94
N LEU A 546 13.18 8.36 41.16
CA LEU A 546 14.29 8.87 40.38
C LEU A 546 15.62 8.27 40.83
N SER A 547 16.65 8.40 40.00
CA SER A 547 18.00 7.89 40.28
C SER A 547 18.65 8.54 41.51
N ASP A 548 18.21 9.76 41.88
CA ASP A 548 18.65 10.49 43.07
C ASP A 548 17.80 10.19 44.32
N GLY A 549 16.88 9.21 44.24
CA GLY A 549 16.01 8.78 45.34
C GLY A 549 14.74 9.62 45.52
N ARG A 550 14.57 10.75 44.81
CA ARG A 550 13.33 11.54 44.87
C ARG A 550 12.17 10.81 44.20
N THR A 551 10.95 11.04 44.68
CA THR A 551 9.74 10.40 44.14
C THR A 551 8.82 11.44 43.52
N ILE A 552 8.49 11.25 42.24
CA ILE A 552 7.50 12.05 41.51
C ILE A 552 6.15 11.34 41.57
N PHE A 553 5.08 12.07 41.88
CA PHE A 553 3.71 11.56 41.86
C PHE A 553 2.99 12.02 40.60
N PHE A 554 2.38 11.07 39.91
CA PHE A 554 1.64 11.30 38.67
C PHE A 554 0.15 11.54 38.90
N LYS A 555 -0.57 11.82 37.82
CA LYS A 555 -2.03 12.01 37.83
C LYS A 555 -2.73 10.87 38.54
N LYS A 556 -3.55 11.19 39.55
CA LYS A 556 -4.35 10.21 40.30
C LYS A 556 -5.46 9.64 39.41
N ASN A 557 -5.66 8.32 39.48
CA ASN A 557 -6.73 7.66 38.75
C ASN A 557 -8.09 8.05 39.32
N ASP A 558 -9.00 8.52 38.47
CA ASP A 558 -10.39 8.75 38.82
C ASP A 558 -11.20 7.47 38.59
N SER A 559 -11.48 6.73 39.66
CA SER A 559 -12.20 5.46 39.61
C SER A 559 -13.67 5.58 39.20
N ARG A 560 -14.19 6.80 38.98
CA ARG A 560 -15.58 7.02 38.53
C ARG A 560 -15.82 6.58 37.09
N PHE A 561 -14.77 6.52 36.27
CA PHE A 561 -14.87 6.19 34.85
C PHE A 561 -14.06 4.95 34.51
N THR A 562 -14.64 4.07 33.69
CA THR A 562 -13.94 2.89 33.14
C THR A 562 -13.36 3.14 31.75
N PHE A 563 -13.82 4.18 31.06
CA PHE A 563 -13.35 4.68 29.77
C PHE A 563 -13.49 6.21 29.72
N PRO A 564 -12.71 6.91 28.87
CA PRO A 564 -12.85 8.35 28.69
C PRO A 564 -14.27 8.75 28.29
N PRO A 565 -14.92 9.69 29.01
CA PRO A 565 -16.31 10.07 28.82
C PRO A 565 -16.51 11.11 27.71
N PHE A 566 -15.81 10.97 26.58
CA PHE A 566 -15.92 11.88 25.43
C PHE A 566 -16.81 11.29 24.32
N PRO A 567 -17.46 12.15 23.50
CA PRO A 567 -18.15 11.69 22.29
C PRO A 567 -17.18 10.92 21.38
N LYS A 568 -17.63 9.76 20.91
CA LYS A 568 -16.85 8.82 20.10
C LYS A 568 -17.04 9.13 18.63
N THR A 569 -15.96 9.15 17.86
CA THR A 569 -16.05 9.28 16.40
C THR A 569 -16.42 7.93 15.76
N SER A 570 -16.67 7.94 14.44
CA SER A 570 -16.92 6.72 13.66
C SER A 570 -15.76 5.70 13.70
N LEU A 571 -14.54 6.14 14.03
CA LEU A 571 -13.36 5.28 14.11
C LEU A 571 -13.26 4.52 15.45
N PHE A 572 -13.95 5.00 16.50
CA PHE A 572 -13.88 4.40 17.82
C PHE A 572 -14.31 2.94 17.83
N SER A 573 -15.50 2.63 17.28
CA SER A 573 -16.06 1.26 17.28
C SER A 573 -15.21 0.29 16.47
N ARG A 574 -14.43 0.80 15.52
CA ARG A 574 -13.54 0.01 14.70
C ARG A 574 -12.26 -0.37 15.45
N LEU A 575 -11.68 0.58 16.19
CA LEU A 575 -10.50 0.33 17.02
C LEU A 575 -10.84 -0.42 18.31
N ILE A 576 -11.99 -0.11 18.90
CA ILE A 576 -12.51 -0.70 20.15
C ILE A 576 -13.84 -1.40 19.83
N PRO A 577 -13.80 -2.63 19.26
CA PRO A 577 -15.02 -3.36 18.94
C PRO A 577 -15.84 -3.65 20.19
N SER A 578 -17.16 -3.47 20.11
CA SER A 578 -18.12 -3.84 21.13
C SER A 578 -18.15 -5.37 21.25
N THR A 579 -17.60 -5.92 22.32
CA THR A 579 -17.62 -7.36 22.57
C THR A 579 -19.05 -7.85 22.83
N THR A 580 -19.65 -8.56 21.87
CA THR A 580 -20.49 -9.72 22.22
C THR A 580 -19.50 -10.83 22.56
N MET A 581 -19.25 -11.05 23.85
CA MET A 581 -18.44 -12.18 24.28
C MET A 581 -19.22 -13.47 23.98
N THR A 582 -18.85 -14.18 22.92
CA THR A 582 -19.16 -15.61 22.83
C THR A 582 -18.32 -16.33 23.89
N ASN A 583 -18.95 -17.24 24.61
CA ASN A 583 -18.44 -17.90 25.83
C ASN A 583 -17.14 -18.71 25.66
N ASP A 584 -16.51 -18.71 24.48
CA ASP A 584 -15.24 -19.38 24.20
C ASP A 584 -14.00 -18.50 24.47
N GLN A 585 -14.17 -17.23 24.87
CA GLN A 585 -13.07 -16.37 25.34
C GLN A 585 -12.93 -16.35 26.87
N LYS A 586 -13.10 -17.51 27.54
CA LYS A 586 -12.67 -17.65 28.93
C LYS A 586 -11.13 -17.66 28.97
N SER A 587 -10.57 -16.57 29.51
CA SER A 587 -9.14 -16.31 29.74
C SER A 587 -8.30 -15.95 28.50
N SER A 588 -8.61 -14.83 27.82
CA SER A 588 -7.55 -14.17 27.04
C SER A 588 -6.56 -13.51 28.00
N SER A 589 -5.41 -14.16 28.18
CA SER A 589 -4.24 -13.56 28.81
C SER A 589 -3.95 -12.22 28.14
N ALA A 590 -3.98 -11.15 28.91
CA ALA A 590 -3.66 -9.81 28.44
C ALA A 590 -2.26 -9.77 27.78
N ILE A 591 -2.29 -9.16 26.58
CA ILE A 591 -1.30 -8.93 25.50
C ILE A 591 -0.29 -10.05 25.16
N TYR A 592 -0.16 -10.25 23.84
CA TYR A 592 0.86 -10.99 23.10
C TYR A 592 0.54 -12.48 22.88
N LEU A 593 -0.41 -12.77 21.98
CA LEU A 593 -0.43 -14.07 21.33
C LEU A 593 0.74 -14.14 20.34
N GLU A 594 1.51 -15.21 20.52
CA GLU A 594 2.87 -15.45 20.08
C GLU A 594 3.12 -15.18 18.59
N PRO A 595 4.31 -14.68 18.21
CA PRO A 595 4.79 -14.89 16.85
C PRO A 595 4.94 -16.40 16.64
N GLN A 596 4.18 -16.98 15.69
CA GLN A 596 4.56 -18.29 15.18
C GLN A 596 5.96 -18.17 14.55
N LYS A 597 6.87 -19.04 15.00
CA LYS A 597 8.17 -19.28 14.36
C LYS A 597 7.99 -19.65 12.89
#